data_AF-A0A316P6S2-F1
#
_entry.id   AF-A0A316P6S2-F1
#
_cell.length_a   1.000
_cell.length_b   1.000
_cell.length_c   1.000
_cell.angle_alpha   90.00
_cell.angle_beta   90.00
_cell.angle_gamma   90.00
#
_symmetry.space_group_name_H-M   'P 1'
#
loop_
_entity.id
_entity.type
_entity.pdbx_description
1 polymer ?
#
loop_
_entity_poly.entity_id
_entity_poly.type
_entity_poly.pdbx_seq_one_letter_code
_entity_poly.pdbx_strand_id
1 'polypeptide(L)'
;HLDADMLKERCIQCSSSRQIQLSKRISKLQGRIDIYSEAMAKLYLHRAEGSISEADFSDTLKRISSEKQRLMLSAASGTAELKQIGRSSTREDIPVLLNALDNAAAETLIERIYIGRRSTGSWEVPVEIHWSF
;
A
#
# COMPACT_ATOMS: atom_id res chain seq x y z
N HIS A 1 18.05 22.21 -16.50
CA HIS A 1 17.06 23.06 -15.82
C HIS A 1 16.00 22.10 -15.30
N LEU A 2 15.75 22.05 -13.99
CA LEU A 2 14.71 21.19 -13.43
C LEU A 2 13.37 21.88 -13.74
N ASP A 3 12.56 21.31 -14.64
CA ASP A 3 11.22 21.83 -14.90
C ASP A 3 10.31 21.42 -13.74
N ALA A 4 10.03 22.39 -12.88
CA ALA A 4 9.24 22.20 -11.67
C ALA A 4 7.81 21.73 -11.97
N ASP A 5 7.25 22.09 -13.13
CA ASP A 5 5.89 21.73 -13.50
C ASP A 5 5.82 20.31 -14.06
N MET A 6 6.82 19.89 -14.85
CA MET A 6 6.94 18.48 -15.27
C MET A 6 7.12 17.53 -14.07
N LEU A 7 7.92 17.91 -13.07
CA LEU A 7 8.09 17.11 -11.86
C LEU A 7 6.78 16.99 -11.06
N LYS A 8 6.01 18.08 -10.92
CA LYS A 8 4.69 18.04 -10.28
C LYS A 8 3.76 17.06 -11.01
N GLU A 9 3.68 17.15 -12.34
CA GLU A 9 2.80 16.29 -13.13
C GLU A 9 3.16 14.80 -12.98
N ARG A 10 4.45 14.48 -13.03
CA ARG A 10 4.94 13.10 -12.81
C ARG A 10 4.68 12.60 -11.39
N CYS A 11 4.84 13.45 -10.36
CA CYS A 11 4.52 13.08 -8.98
C CYS A 11 3.02 12.83 -8.77
N ILE A 12 2.15 13.63 -9.40
CA ILE A 12 0.69 13.45 -9.38
C ILE A 12 0.31 12.14 -10.10
N GLN A 13 0.92 11.87 -11.25
CA GLN A 13 0.70 10.63 -11.99
C GLN A 13 1.12 9.40 -11.17
N CYS A 14 2.26 9.46 -10.49
CA CYS A 14 2.72 8.34 -9.67
C CYS A 14 1.81 8.12 -8.46
N SER A 15 1.44 9.21 -7.76
CA SER A 15 0.52 9.18 -6.62
C SER A 15 -0.86 8.61 -6.99
N SER A 16 -1.43 9.03 -8.12
CA SER A 16 -2.71 8.51 -8.61
C SER A 16 -2.64 7.04 -9.01
N SER A 17 -1.54 6.61 -9.63
CA SER A 17 -1.32 5.19 -9.96
C SER A 17 -1.27 4.31 -8.70
N ARG A 18 -0.57 4.78 -7.65
CA ARG A 18 -0.50 4.11 -6.34
C ARG A 18 -1.85 4.04 -5.66
N GLN A 19 -2.63 5.12 -5.67
CA GLN A 19 -4.00 5.14 -5.13
C GLN A 19 -4.90 4.10 -5.80
N ILE A 20 -4.84 3.98 -7.14
CA ILE A 20 -5.62 3.00 -7.89
C ILE A 20 -5.22 1.57 -7.52
N GLN A 21 -3.92 1.27 -7.46
CA GLN A 21 -3.43 -0.06 -7.10
C GLN A 21 -3.82 -0.44 -5.67
N LEU A 22 -3.66 0.49 -4.72
CA LEU A 22 -4.00 0.29 -3.32
C LEU A 22 -5.52 0.08 -3.16
N SER A 23 -6.34 0.87 -3.85
CA SER A 23 -7.80 0.72 -3.87
C SER A 23 -8.22 -0.66 -4.38
N LYS A 24 -7.65 -1.12 -5.51
CA LYS A 24 -7.90 -2.48 -6.04
C LYS A 24 -7.53 -3.56 -5.04
N ARG A 25 -6.41 -3.41 -4.33
CA ARG A 25 -5.97 -4.36 -3.30
C ARG A 25 -6.94 -4.39 -2.11
N ILE A 26 -7.39 -3.23 -1.64
CA ILE A 26 -8.39 -3.12 -0.56
C ILE A 26 -9.69 -3.82 -0.99
N SER A 27 -10.19 -3.58 -2.20
CA SER A 27 -11.40 -4.25 -2.71
C SER A 27 -11.27 -5.77 -2.76
N LYS A 28 -10.10 -6.29 -3.17
CA LYS A 28 -9.83 -7.74 -3.14
C LYS A 28 -9.85 -8.29 -1.70
N LEU A 29 -9.27 -7.56 -0.74
CA LEU A 29 -9.30 -7.96 0.67
C LEU A 29 -10.73 -7.98 1.22
N GLN A 30 -11.52 -6.96 0.90
CA GLN A 30 -12.95 -6.89 1.27
C GLN A 30 -13.74 -8.07 0.71
N GLY A 31 -13.57 -8.40 -0.58
CA GLY A 31 -14.22 -9.58 -1.15
C GLY A 31 -13.84 -10.88 -0.44
N ARG A 32 -12.59 -11.04 0.00
CA ARG A 32 -12.19 -12.20 0.82
C ARG A 32 -12.84 -12.19 2.20
N ILE A 33 -12.98 -11.04 2.84
CA ILE A 33 -13.67 -10.89 4.14
C ILE A 33 -15.14 -11.31 4.01
N ASP A 34 -15.79 -10.95 2.90
CA ASP A 34 -17.19 -11.32 2.63
C ASP A 34 -17.33 -12.83 2.44
N ILE A 35 -16.44 -13.46 1.68
CA ILE A 35 -16.37 -14.93 1.51
C ILE A 35 -16.23 -15.62 2.87
N TYR A 36 -15.34 -15.14 3.74
CA TYR A 36 -15.20 -15.72 5.09
C TYR A 36 -16.45 -15.50 5.94
N SER A 37 -17.15 -14.37 5.79
CA SER A 37 -18.40 -14.12 6.50
C SER A 37 -19.50 -15.09 6.07
N GLU A 38 -19.61 -15.37 4.77
CA GLU A 38 -20.51 -16.37 4.23
C GLU A 38 -20.14 -17.79 4.69
N ALA A 39 -18.84 -18.11 4.69
CA ALA A 39 -18.36 -19.40 5.18
C ALA A 39 -18.67 -19.61 6.67
N MET A 40 -18.55 -18.57 7.50
CA MET A 40 -18.98 -18.63 8.90
C MET A 40 -20.48 -18.92 9.01
N ALA A 41 -21.32 -18.20 8.25
CA ALA A 41 -22.77 -18.42 8.28
C ALA A 41 -23.14 -19.86 7.88
N LYS A 42 -22.52 -20.40 6.83
CA LYS A 42 -22.69 -21.81 6.41
C LYS A 42 -22.22 -22.80 7.48
N LEU A 43 -21.08 -22.51 8.13
CA LEU A 43 -20.56 -23.34 9.21
C LEU A 43 -21.54 -23.42 10.40
N TYR A 44 -22.19 -22.30 10.75
CA TYR A 44 -23.24 -22.29 11.77
C TYR A 44 -24.44 -23.13 11.38
N LEU A 45 -24.89 -23.05 10.13
CA LEU A 45 -26.00 -23.87 9.63
C LEU A 45 -25.67 -25.37 9.72
N HIS A 46 -24.50 -25.79 9.24
CA HIS A 46 -24.08 -27.19 9.33
C HIS A 46 -23.96 -27.69 10.77
N ARG A 47 -23.54 -26.83 11.72
CA ARG A 47 -23.51 -27.20 13.14
C ARG A 47 -24.92 -27.37 13.70
N ALA A 48 -25.87 -26.51 13.32
CA ALA A 48 -27.26 -26.57 13.76
C ALA A 48 -27.99 -27.79 13.19
N GLU A 49 -27.66 -28.19 11.96
CA GLU A 49 -28.18 -29.41 11.31
C GLU A 49 -27.60 -30.70 11.90
N GLY A 50 -26.54 -30.61 12.72
CA GLY A 50 -25.82 -31.78 13.24
C GLY A 50 -24.91 -32.45 12.21
N SER A 51 -24.66 -31.80 11.07
CA SER A 51 -23.84 -32.29 9.96
C SER A 51 -22.34 -32.32 10.28
N ILE A 52 -21.91 -31.62 11.33
CA ILE A 52 -20.52 -31.56 11.79
C ILE A 52 -20.44 -31.71 13.30
N SER A 53 -19.32 -32.27 13.78
CA SER A 53 -19.06 -32.37 15.22
C SER A 53 -18.79 -30.99 15.83
N GLU A 54 -18.95 -30.88 17.14
CA GLU A 54 -18.61 -29.66 17.88
C GLU A 54 -17.12 -29.32 17.81
N ALA A 55 -16.26 -30.35 17.80
CA ALA A 55 -14.82 -30.17 17.66
C ALA A 55 -14.47 -29.59 16.28
N ASP A 56 -14.99 -30.17 15.20
CA ASP A 56 -14.76 -29.69 13.83
C ASP A 56 -15.29 -28.27 13.62
N PHE A 57 -16.46 -27.97 14.20
CA PHE A 57 -17.04 -26.64 14.20
C PHE A 57 -16.12 -25.64 14.89
N SER A 58 -15.68 -25.92 16.12
CA SER A 58 -14.83 -25.04 16.93
C SER A 58 -13.50 -24.75 16.23
N ASP A 59 -12.84 -25.80 15.71
CA ASP A 59 -11.54 -25.66 15.05
C ASP A 59 -11.65 -24.90 13.73
N THR A 60 -12.68 -25.20 12.93
CA THR A 60 -12.93 -24.49 11.68
C THR A 60 -13.31 -23.02 11.92
N LEU A 61 -14.14 -22.75 12.93
CA LEU A 61 -14.55 -21.41 13.30
C LEU A 61 -13.35 -20.57 13.76
N LYS A 62 -12.45 -21.12 14.58
CA LYS A 62 -11.22 -20.44 15.01
C LYS A 62 -10.33 -20.09 13.82
N ARG A 63 -10.13 -21.03 12.90
CA ARG A 63 -9.31 -20.81 11.70
C ARG A 63 -9.90 -19.71 10.81
N ILE A 64 -11.21 -19.78 10.52
CA ILE A 64 -11.89 -18.77 9.69
C ILE A 64 -11.87 -17.39 10.37
N SER A 65 -12.17 -17.33 11.67
CA SER A 65 -12.19 -16.08 12.43
C SER A 65 -10.82 -15.41 12.45
N SER A 66 -9.76 -16.18 12.68
CA SER A 66 -8.39 -15.67 12.71
C SER A 66 -7.95 -15.09 11.37
N GLU A 67 -8.21 -15.82 10.27
CA GLU A 67 -7.85 -15.35 8.93
C GLU A 67 -8.69 -14.14 8.50
N LYS A 68 -10.00 -14.13 8.82
CA LYS A 68 -10.88 -12.97 8.58
C LYS A 68 -10.37 -11.73 9.32
N GLN A 69 -10.01 -11.86 10.60
CA GLN A 69 -9.45 -10.75 11.39
C GLN A 69 -8.15 -10.22 10.78
N ARG A 70 -7.24 -11.11 10.36
CA ARG A 70 -5.99 -10.71 9.69
C ARG A 70 -6.25 -9.90 8.42
N LEU A 71 -7.23 -10.31 7.62
CA LEU A 71 -7.63 -9.59 6.40
C LEU A 71 -8.27 -8.23 6.72
N MET A 72 -9.13 -8.16 7.75
CA MET A 72 -9.72 -6.90 8.20
C MET A 72 -8.66 -5.90 8.63
N LEU A 73 -7.65 -6.33 9.40
CA LEU A 73 -6.52 -5.48 9.78
C LEU A 73 -5.74 -4.99 8.55
N SER A 74 -5.48 -5.87 7.57
CA SER A 74 -4.78 -5.49 6.35
C SER A 74 -5.59 -4.50 5.49
N ALA A 75 -6.90 -4.68 5.39
CA ALA A 75 -7.79 -3.74 4.69
C ALA A 75 -7.88 -2.39 5.41
N ALA A 76 -7.96 -2.39 6.74
CA ALA A 76 -7.95 -1.18 7.56
C ALA A 76 -6.64 -0.39 7.39
N SER A 77 -5.50 -1.09 7.44
CA SER A 77 -4.18 -0.49 7.19
C SER A 77 -4.10 0.13 5.80
N GLY A 78 -4.52 -0.58 4.75
CA GLY A 78 -4.53 -0.04 3.39
C GLY A 78 -5.47 1.16 3.25
N THR A 79 -6.61 1.15 3.93
CA THR A 79 -7.55 2.29 3.94
C THR A 79 -6.95 3.51 4.64
N ALA A 80 -6.19 3.32 5.72
CA ALA A 80 -5.48 4.40 6.39
C ALA A 80 -4.39 5.01 5.49
N GLU A 81 -3.62 4.17 4.79
CA GLU A 81 -2.62 4.62 3.82
C GLU A 81 -3.27 5.40 2.66
N LEU A 82 -4.37 4.89 2.09
CA LEU A 82 -5.09 5.57 1.01
C LEU A 82 -5.58 6.97 1.42
N LYS A 83 -6.07 7.10 2.67
CA LYS A 83 -6.46 8.41 3.25
C LYS A 83 -5.27 9.35 3.41
N GLN A 84 -4.08 8.84 3.74
CA GLN A 84 -2.87 9.67 3.82
C GLN A 84 -2.45 10.19 2.44
N ILE A 85 -2.44 9.33 1.43
CA ILE A 85 -2.09 9.73 0.05
C ILE A 85 -3.07 10.79 -0.47
N GLY A 86 -4.38 10.61 -0.24
CA GLY A 86 -5.41 11.57 -0.67
C GLY A 86 -5.32 12.95 0.00
N ARG A 87 -4.77 13.04 1.23
CA ARG A 87 -4.52 14.31 1.93
C ARG A 87 -3.22 14.98 1.45
N SER A 88 -2.25 14.19 1.00
CA SER A 88 -0.98 14.70 0.45
C SER A 88 -1.17 15.35 -0.92
N SER A 89 -2.04 14.80 -1.77
CA SER A 89 -2.31 15.33 -3.11
C SER A 89 -3.08 16.65 -3.12
N THR A 90 -3.67 17.07 -2.00
CA THR A 90 -4.37 18.36 -1.85
C THR A 90 -3.49 19.47 -1.26
N ARG A 91 -2.28 19.15 -0.79
CA ARG A 91 -1.26 20.14 -0.36
C ARG A 91 -0.21 20.28 -1.46
N GLU A 92 -0.35 21.32 -2.27
CA GLU A 92 0.35 21.57 -3.55
C GLU A 92 1.85 21.95 -3.44
N ASP A 93 2.62 21.34 -2.54
CA ASP A 93 4.06 21.62 -2.41
C ASP A 93 4.91 20.47 -2.99
N ILE A 94 5.81 20.78 -3.92
CA ILE A 94 6.77 19.81 -4.52
C ILE A 94 7.49 18.96 -3.46
N PRO A 95 8.00 19.51 -2.33
CA PRO A 95 8.62 18.72 -1.27
C PRO A 95 7.67 17.71 -0.61
N VAL A 96 6.37 18.02 -0.53
CA VAL A 96 5.35 17.14 0.05
C VAL A 96 5.05 16.00 -0.92
N LEU A 97 4.98 16.29 -2.22
CA LEU A 97 4.82 15.28 -3.26
C LEU A 97 6.01 14.32 -3.33
N LEU A 98 7.24 14.83 -3.20
CA LEU A 98 8.45 14.01 -3.13
C LEU A 98 8.46 13.07 -1.93
N ASN A 99 8.03 13.54 -0.75
CA ASN A 99 7.92 12.71 0.46
C ASN A 99 6.81 11.64 0.37
N ALA A 100 5.86 11.79 -0.56
CA ALA A 100 4.78 10.82 -0.77
C ALA A 100 5.15 9.71 -1.77
N LEU A 101 6.27 9.86 -2.49
CA LEU A 101 6.78 8.82 -3.38
C LEU A 101 7.29 7.64 -2.54
N ASP A 102 6.88 6.43 -2.88
CA ASP A 102 7.56 5.23 -2.39
C ASP A 102 8.83 4.96 -3.21
N ASN A 103 9.65 4.00 -2.77
CA ASN A 103 10.92 3.69 -3.43
C ASN A 103 10.72 3.29 -4.90
N ALA A 104 9.65 2.56 -5.22
CA ALA A 104 9.37 2.14 -6.59
C ALA A 104 8.98 3.32 -7.50
N ALA A 105 8.22 4.27 -6.95
CA ALA A 105 7.89 5.54 -7.59
C ALA A 105 9.16 6.38 -7.84
N ALA A 106 10.03 6.51 -6.84
CA ALA A 106 11.28 7.25 -6.93
C ALA A 106 12.24 6.64 -7.96
N GLU A 107 12.36 5.31 -8.01
CA GLU A 107 13.16 4.59 -9.02
C GLU A 107 12.68 4.85 -10.44
N THR A 108 11.38 5.08 -10.65
CA THR A 108 10.84 5.41 -11.98
C THR A 108 11.17 6.85 -12.40
N LEU A 109 11.40 7.73 -11.42
CA LEU A 109 11.64 9.16 -11.64
C LEU A 109 13.14 9.52 -11.75
N ILE A 110 14.02 8.65 -11.26
CA ILE A 110 15.48 8.84 -11.30
C ILE A 110 16.06 8.14 -12.53
N GLU A 111 16.70 8.90 -13.41
CA GLU A 111 17.40 8.38 -14.60
C GLU A 111 18.75 7.75 -14.22
N ARG A 112 19.53 8.45 -13.39
CA ARG A 112 20.86 8.02 -12.94
C ARG A 112 21.31 8.79 -11.70
N ILE A 113 22.10 8.14 -10.85
CA ILE A 113 22.73 8.77 -9.67
C ILE A 113 24.24 8.68 -9.84
N TYR A 114 24.94 9.81 -9.78
CA TYR A 114 26.40 9.85 -9.68
C TYR A 114 26.82 10.08 -8.23
N ILE A 115 27.75 9.25 -7.78
CA ILE A 115 28.37 9.36 -6.46
C ILE A 115 29.85 9.67 -6.72
N GLY A 116 30.25 10.91 -6.42
CA GLY A 116 31.63 11.34 -6.62
C GLY A 116 32.56 10.84 -5.51
N ARG A 117 33.86 11.06 -5.69
CA ARG A 117 34.85 10.70 -4.67
C ARG A 117 34.79 11.69 -3.50
N ARG A 118 35.06 11.17 -2.30
CA ARG A 118 35.27 12.01 -1.11
C ARG A 118 36.38 13.02 -1.35
N SER A 119 36.10 14.27 -1.06
CA SER A 119 37.09 15.34 -1.09
C SER A 119 38.11 15.11 0.03
N THR A 120 39.41 15.17 -0.25
CA THR A 120 40.45 15.05 0.78
C THR A 120 40.27 16.15 1.83
N GLY A 121 39.96 15.76 3.08
CA GLY A 121 39.70 16.68 4.19
C GLY A 121 38.23 16.94 4.53
N SER A 122 37.28 16.46 3.72
CA SER A 122 35.84 16.47 4.04
C SER A 122 35.26 15.05 4.01
N TRP A 123 34.37 14.75 4.96
CA TRP A 123 33.64 13.48 4.98
C TRP A 123 32.44 13.47 4.01
N GLU A 124 32.12 14.62 3.41
CA GLU A 124 31.03 14.74 2.43
C GLU A 124 31.36 14.02 1.12
N VAL A 125 30.39 13.24 0.67
CA VAL A 125 30.39 12.56 -0.62
C VAL A 125 29.46 13.37 -1.53
N PRO A 126 29.95 13.93 -2.65
CA PRO A 126 29.06 14.61 -3.58
C PRO A 126 28.14 13.60 -4.25
N VAL A 127 26.84 13.87 -4.22
CA VAL A 127 25.81 13.05 -4.87
C VAL A 127 25.07 13.93 -5.86
N GLU A 128 25.04 13.51 -7.13
CA GLU A 128 24.26 14.14 -8.19
C GLU A 128 23.15 13.19 -8.62
N ILE A 129 21.90 13.66 -8.63
CA ILE A 129 20.74 12.88 -9.05
C ILE A 129 20.24 13.49 -10.36
N HIS A 130 20.23 12.69 -11.42
CA HIS A 130 19.58 13.02 -12.68
C HIS A 130 18.19 12.40 -12.71
N TRP A 131 17.21 13.23 -13.03
CA TRP A 131 15.81 12.85 -13.10
C TRP A 131 15.42 12.56 -14.56
N SER A 132 14.42 11.71 -14.76
CA SER A 132 13.95 11.23 -16.07
C SER A 132 13.16 12.27 -16.90
N PHE A 133 13.25 13.57 -16.58
CA PHE A 133 12.49 14.65 -17.19
C PHE A 133 13.30 15.95 -17.30
#